data_AF-A0A1G5AUH6-F1
#
_entry.id   AF-A0A1G5AUH6-F1
#
_cell.length_a   1.000
_cell.length_b   1.000
_cell.length_c   1.000
_cell.angle_alpha   90.00
_cell.angle_beta   90.00
_cell.angle_gamma   90.00
#
_symmetry.space_group_name_H-M   'P 1'
#
loop_
_entity.id
_entity.type
_entity.pdbx_description
1 polymer ?
#
loop_
_entity_poly.entity_id
_entity_poly.type
_entity_poly.pdbx_seq_one_letter_code
_entity_poly.pdbx_strand_id
1 'polypeptide(L)'
;MCGIIVYMKSVNEENRIRETTPNSTEEWGQAPKGVLVLLLLLFFAATYVISMSAGSDREIAIGSIHFPFYTLAGIFSALSNLCIIFMVIFCGKAGFISSIIVMIMQIPIILMGTMIKGNFTSLPGIFVDILTIIAVIVIFRNKRKLEKYQSRLREHATTDVLTGLPNGIAMTELIDELILHDKPFALVNLDINDFKGINDTVGFDMGNKVLIALASRFKDIVDRSDSGTNDSISRINGDEFCLVIRDHGSAEDIEKTVKLYEKAVTDKITIDGYDFFVNASFGYAVFPDDASDRDSLISCSVAAMKEIKRINSSVHVMHFSSELKTENHLIIDNKVREALENDNVFFLLQPQYDMSHELRGFEALARLRDSDGSMISPVEFIPAAERLGVIDSLDLAVYNKAASFFGELIGRTGAQIILSINASVKHMMKSDFTDEIRGLLERYRIPAEQLEIEITESILIESAEKASGILNELKDMGVHIAIDDFGTGYSSLSYLNSFPSDTLKIDKSFIDKMNSSDSSQKYVEAIISLAHVMDLETVAEGVETDDQLETLRSINCDTIQGFVWGRPLPKEEAEQLVTDLQ
;
A
#
# COMPACT_ATOMS: atom_id res chain seq x y z
N MET A 1 34.21 -11.60 -0.97
CA MET A 1 34.35 -11.63 0.52
C MET A 1 34.45 -10.24 1.17
N CYS A 2 34.87 -9.17 0.46
CA CYS A 2 34.83 -7.78 0.99
C CYS A 2 33.48 -7.06 0.87
N GLY A 3 32.56 -7.48 -0.01
CA GLY A 3 31.22 -6.87 -0.14
C GLY A 3 30.20 -7.33 0.92
N ILE A 4 30.33 -8.58 1.39
CA ILE A 4 29.41 -9.18 2.38
C ILE A 4 29.58 -8.54 3.78
N ILE A 5 30.79 -8.07 4.10
CA ILE A 5 31.09 -7.40 5.38
C ILE A 5 30.55 -5.96 5.41
N VAL A 6 30.38 -5.32 4.25
CA VAL A 6 29.79 -3.96 4.15
C VAL A 6 28.25 -4.03 4.24
N TYR A 7 27.64 -5.07 3.67
CA TYR A 7 26.19 -5.28 3.71
C TYR A 7 25.69 -5.76 5.09
N MET A 8 26.40 -6.68 5.74
CA MET A 8 26.06 -7.08 7.13
C MET A 8 26.26 -5.96 8.15
N LYS A 9 27.06 -4.93 7.83
CA LYS A 9 27.19 -3.74 8.68
C LYS A 9 26.01 -2.79 8.51
N SER A 10 25.52 -2.54 7.29
CA SER A 10 24.39 -1.63 7.09
C SER A 10 23.07 -2.22 7.61
N VAL A 11 22.85 -3.54 7.48
CA VAL A 11 21.65 -4.22 8.01
C VAL A 11 21.64 -4.25 9.55
N ASN A 12 22.81 -4.41 10.19
CA ASN A 12 22.92 -4.27 11.64
C ASN A 12 22.79 -2.81 12.11
N GLU A 13 23.13 -1.83 11.29
CA GLU A 13 22.92 -0.41 11.59
C GLU A 13 21.45 -0.02 11.45
N GLU A 14 20.73 -0.56 10.46
CA GLU A 14 19.29 -0.32 10.26
C GLU A 14 18.42 -0.96 11.35
N ASN A 15 18.75 -2.18 11.79
CA ASN A 15 18.06 -2.82 12.90
C ASN A 15 18.35 -2.13 14.25
N ARG A 16 19.56 -1.57 14.42
CA ARG A 16 19.91 -0.80 15.61
C ARG A 16 19.29 0.60 15.64
N ILE A 17 18.99 1.17 14.46
CA ILE A 17 18.21 2.40 14.32
C ILE A 17 16.72 2.13 14.63
N ARG A 18 16.16 1.00 14.19
CA ARG A 18 14.77 0.61 14.51
C ARG A 18 14.52 0.34 16.00
N GLU A 19 15.48 -0.24 16.73
CA GLU A 19 15.37 -0.44 18.18
C GLU A 19 15.54 0.85 19.01
N THR A 20 15.91 1.98 18.40
CA THR A 20 16.14 3.26 19.11
C THR A 20 15.20 4.40 18.74
N THR A 21 14.27 4.19 17.81
CA THR A 21 13.15 5.10 17.53
C THR A 21 11.88 4.62 18.22
N PRO A 22 11.37 5.32 19.25
CA PRO A 22 10.07 5.03 19.82
C PRO A 22 8.98 5.27 18.78
N ASN A 23 8.18 4.23 18.51
CA ASN A 23 6.86 4.36 17.90
C ASN A 23 5.95 5.13 18.87
N SER A 24 5.64 6.39 18.57
CA SER A 24 4.41 7.04 19.06
C SER A 24 4.12 8.30 18.23
N THR A 25 2.93 8.33 17.61
CA THR A 25 2.28 9.53 17.07
C THR A 25 1.64 10.39 18.16
N GLU A 26 1.92 10.12 19.44
CA GLU A 26 1.76 11.07 20.54
C GLU A 26 3.13 11.51 21.06
N GLU A 27 3.30 12.84 21.14
CA GLU A 27 4.35 13.62 21.83
C GLU A 27 5.16 14.58 20.92
N TRP A 28 4.52 15.67 20.48
CA TRP A 28 5.17 16.98 20.56
C TRP A 28 5.00 17.58 21.97
N GLY A 29 5.27 16.74 22.96
CA GLY A 29 5.06 17.00 24.37
C GLY A 29 6.35 17.07 25.18
N GLN A 30 7.53 16.83 24.61
CA GLN A 30 8.83 17.19 25.19
C GLN A 30 9.95 16.74 24.24
N ALA A 31 10.87 17.65 23.87
CA ALA A 31 12.20 17.20 23.44
C ALA A 31 12.71 16.23 24.51
N PRO A 32 13.37 15.09 24.17
CA PRO A 32 13.92 14.21 25.19
C PRO A 32 14.82 15.05 26.09
N LYS A 33 14.29 15.44 27.25
CA LYS A 33 14.85 16.52 28.07
C LYS A 33 16.30 16.19 28.43
N GLY A 34 16.58 14.89 28.59
CA GLY A 34 17.92 14.35 28.78
C GLY A 34 18.90 14.66 27.65
N VAL A 35 18.50 14.56 26.38
CA VAL A 35 19.39 14.84 25.23
C VAL A 35 19.70 16.33 25.14
N LEU A 36 18.69 17.20 25.31
CA LEU A 36 18.89 18.64 25.31
C LEU A 36 19.83 19.08 26.44
N VAL A 37 19.60 18.57 27.66
CA VAL A 37 20.44 18.84 28.83
C VAL A 37 21.86 18.32 28.63
N LEU A 38 22.03 17.11 28.10
CA LEU A 38 23.35 16.53 27.81
C LEU A 38 24.13 17.38 26.80
N LEU A 39 23.50 17.78 25.70
CA LEU A 39 24.14 18.60 24.67
C LEU A 39 24.51 19.99 25.20
N LEU A 40 23.68 20.59 26.06
CA LEU A 40 24.00 21.84 26.74
C LEU A 40 25.18 21.68 27.70
N LEU A 41 25.23 20.60 28.49
CA LEU A 41 26.34 20.31 29.40
C LEU A 41 27.66 20.13 28.64
N LEU A 42 27.64 19.37 27.55
CA LEU A 42 28.79 19.18 26.67
C LEU A 42 29.24 20.50 26.04
N PHE A 43 28.30 21.32 25.60
CA PHE A 43 28.56 22.65 25.06
C PHE A 43 29.26 23.55 26.10
N PHE A 44 28.72 23.64 27.32
CA PHE A 44 29.31 24.47 28.38
C PHE A 44 30.67 23.95 28.84
N ALA A 45 30.86 22.63 28.91
CA ALA A 45 32.14 22.01 29.21
C ALA A 45 33.20 22.34 28.15
N ALA A 46 32.85 22.23 26.86
CA ALA A 46 33.74 22.62 25.77
C ALA A 46 34.10 24.11 25.83
N THR A 47 33.10 24.98 26.06
CA THR A 47 33.29 26.43 26.20
C THR A 47 34.20 26.79 27.39
N TYR A 48 34.07 26.07 28.50
CA TYR A 48 34.93 26.24 29.66
C TYR A 48 36.40 25.90 29.35
N VAL A 49 36.65 24.78 28.64
CA VAL A 49 38.00 24.40 28.22
C VAL A 49 38.60 25.42 27.25
N ILE A 50 37.80 25.95 26.30
CA ILE A 50 38.22 27.04 25.40
C ILE A 50 38.63 28.27 26.21
N SER A 51 37.83 28.69 27.19
CA SER A 51 38.13 29.84 28.05
C SER A 51 39.40 29.65 28.88
N MET A 52 39.62 28.44 29.45
CA MET A 52 40.85 28.10 30.16
C MET A 52 42.07 28.10 29.25
N SER A 53 41.91 27.70 27.99
CA SER A 53 43.00 27.69 27.01
C SER A 53 43.35 29.09 26.51
N ALA A 54 42.38 30.01 26.52
CA ALA A 54 42.53 31.39 26.08
C ALA A 54 43.31 32.23 27.12
N GLY A 55 44.64 32.15 27.05
CA GLY A 55 45.58 32.92 27.89
C GLY A 55 46.51 32.07 28.75
N SER A 56 46.64 30.78 28.45
CA SER A 56 47.57 29.86 29.12
C SER A 56 48.85 29.70 28.29
N ASP A 57 50.02 29.99 28.88
CA ASP A 57 51.34 29.66 28.32
C ASP A 57 51.74 28.19 28.58
N ARG A 58 50.81 27.34 29.01
CA ARG A 58 51.09 25.93 29.28
C ARG A 58 51.29 25.19 27.96
N GLU A 59 52.22 24.25 27.98
CA GLU A 59 52.43 23.29 26.90
C GLU A 59 51.92 21.91 27.32
N ILE A 60 51.37 21.17 26.36
CA ILE A 60 51.03 19.76 26.51
C ILE A 60 52.08 18.95 25.76
N ALA A 61 52.70 18.00 26.46
CA ALA A 61 53.59 17.03 25.84
C ALA A 61 52.78 15.80 25.40
N ILE A 62 52.82 15.47 24.11
CA ILE A 62 52.37 14.19 23.58
C ILE A 62 53.59 13.49 23.00
N GLY A 63 54.13 12.51 23.73
CA GLY A 63 55.43 11.92 23.41
C GLY A 63 56.56 12.95 23.57
N SER A 64 57.34 13.16 22.53
CA SER A 64 58.45 14.13 22.50
C SER A 64 58.09 15.48 21.89
N ILE A 65 56.82 15.70 21.52
CA ILE A 65 56.36 16.93 20.87
C ILE A 65 55.56 17.75 21.88
N HIS A 66 55.95 19.00 22.05
CA HIS A 66 55.29 19.97 22.90
C HIS A 66 54.36 20.84 22.04
N PHE A 67 53.07 20.83 22.38
CA PHE A 67 52.06 21.66 21.74
C PHE A 67 51.61 22.75 22.70
N PRO A 68 51.46 23.99 22.23
CA PRO A 68 50.83 25.02 23.03
C PRO A 68 49.39 24.65 23.39
N PHE A 69 48.98 24.82 24.64
CA PHE A 69 47.66 24.41 25.13
C PHE A 69 46.49 25.08 24.36
N TYR A 70 46.73 26.24 23.74
CA TYR A 70 45.74 26.92 22.89
C TYR A 70 45.35 26.15 21.62
N THR A 71 46.13 25.16 21.16
CA THR A 71 45.77 24.36 19.98
C THR A 71 44.53 23.48 20.22
N LEU A 72 44.28 23.09 21.47
CA LEU A 72 43.06 22.37 21.86
C LEU A 72 41.79 23.21 21.70
N ALA A 73 41.89 24.54 21.74
CA ALA A 73 40.74 25.44 21.61
C ALA A 73 39.97 25.20 20.30
N GLY A 74 40.68 24.88 19.21
CA GLY A 74 40.05 24.58 17.93
C GLY A 74 39.21 23.30 17.95
N ILE A 75 39.70 22.25 18.61
CA ILE A 75 38.98 20.96 18.75
C ILE A 75 37.69 21.16 19.56
N PHE A 76 37.79 21.86 20.70
CA PHE A 76 36.63 22.10 21.54
C PHE A 76 35.63 23.09 20.91
N SER A 77 36.09 24.04 20.08
CA SER A 77 35.21 24.92 19.31
C SER A 77 34.44 24.15 18.24
N ALA A 78 35.07 23.19 17.55
CA ALA A 78 34.37 22.30 16.64
C ALA A 78 33.33 21.44 17.37
N LEU A 79 33.68 20.92 18.55
CA LEU A 79 32.77 20.13 19.39
C LEU A 79 31.57 20.97 19.87
N SER A 80 31.78 22.21 20.31
CA SER A 80 30.70 23.10 20.74
C SER A 80 29.72 23.39 19.60
N ASN A 81 30.23 23.64 18.39
CA ASN A 81 29.39 23.86 17.21
C ASN A 81 28.60 22.61 16.81
N LEU A 82 29.21 21.43 16.93
CA LEU A 82 28.51 20.16 16.70
C LEU A 82 27.35 19.98 17.69
N CYS A 83 27.56 20.31 18.98
CA CYS A 83 26.49 20.28 19.98
C CYS A 83 25.34 21.23 19.62
N ILE A 84 25.63 22.44 19.13
CA ILE A 84 24.62 23.39 18.66
C ILE A 84 23.80 22.80 17.50
N ILE A 85 24.48 22.26 16.49
CA ILE A 85 23.82 21.66 15.32
C ILE A 85 22.93 20.48 15.77
N PHE A 86 23.45 19.61 16.63
CA PHE A 86 22.70 18.46 17.16
C PHE A 86 21.51 18.86 18.03
N MET A 87 21.60 19.95 18.79
CA MET A 87 20.44 20.46 19.52
C MET A 87 19.28 20.78 18.56
N VAL A 88 19.57 21.38 17.41
CA VAL A 88 18.54 21.73 16.42
C VAL A 88 17.98 20.51 15.72
N ILE A 89 18.86 19.56 15.35
CA ILE A 89 18.48 18.33 14.64
C ILE A 89 17.60 17.43 15.53
N PHE A 90 18.02 17.16 16.76
CA PHE A 90 17.38 16.18 17.63
C PHE A 90 16.32 16.77 18.57
N CYS A 91 16.44 18.03 18.97
CA CYS A 91 15.54 18.64 19.96
C CYS A 91 14.56 19.66 19.35
N GLY A 92 14.50 19.76 18.02
CA GLY A 92 13.49 20.52 17.28
C GLY A 92 13.41 21.99 17.68
N LYS A 93 12.20 22.50 17.95
CA LYS A 93 11.96 23.91 18.29
C LYS A 93 12.67 24.32 19.60
N ALA A 94 12.66 23.47 20.62
CA ALA A 94 13.30 23.74 21.90
C ALA A 94 14.83 23.83 21.76
N GLY A 95 15.41 22.91 20.98
CA GLY A 95 16.83 22.92 20.65
C GLY A 95 17.25 24.14 19.83
N PHE A 96 16.43 24.56 18.85
CA PHE A 96 16.66 25.79 18.08
C PHE A 96 16.67 27.04 18.96
N ILE A 97 15.65 27.22 19.81
CA ILE A 97 15.58 28.37 20.71
C ILE A 97 16.79 28.39 21.66
N SER A 98 17.12 27.25 22.27
CA SER A 98 18.26 27.13 23.19
C SER A 98 19.58 27.45 22.51
N SER A 99 19.77 26.95 21.28
CA SER A 99 20.96 27.20 20.46
C SER A 99 21.14 28.69 20.17
N ILE A 100 20.09 29.38 19.73
CA ILE A 100 20.14 30.83 19.44
C ILE A 100 20.47 31.63 20.71
N ILE A 101 19.86 31.29 21.85
CA ILE A 101 20.13 31.97 23.13
C ILE A 101 21.61 31.84 23.50
N VAL A 102 22.13 30.61 23.48
CA VAL A 102 23.52 30.31 23.85
C VAL A 102 24.51 31.01 22.93
N MET A 103 24.27 30.99 21.62
CA MET A 103 25.15 31.65 20.64
C MET A 103 25.14 33.17 20.77
N ILE A 104 23.98 33.78 21.03
CA ILE A 104 23.89 35.24 21.25
C ILE A 104 24.64 35.63 22.53
N MET A 105 24.56 34.83 23.60
CA MET A 105 25.29 35.09 24.85
C MET A 105 26.81 34.98 24.68
N GLN A 106 27.29 34.21 23.71
CA GLN A 106 28.71 33.96 23.48
C GLN A 106 29.42 35.15 22.83
N ILE A 107 28.72 35.90 21.96
CA ILE A 107 29.29 37.03 21.22
C ILE A 107 29.88 38.12 22.16
N PRO A 108 29.16 38.61 23.20
CA PRO A 108 29.72 39.57 24.17
C PRO A 108 30.94 39.03 24.92
N ILE A 109 30.96 37.73 25.25
CA ILE A 109 32.06 37.10 25.99
C ILE A 109 33.34 37.12 25.14
N ILE A 110 33.23 36.78 23.86
CA ILE A 110 34.35 36.82 22.92
C ILE A 110 34.83 38.27 22.69
N LEU A 111 33.91 39.21 22.50
CA LEU A 111 34.21 40.64 22.31
C LEU A 111 34.90 41.28 23.52
N MET A 112 34.45 40.94 24.73
CA MET A 112 35.07 41.41 25.97
C MET A 112 36.49 40.84 26.13
N GLY A 113 36.69 39.57 25.75
CA GLY A 113 38.01 38.94 25.67
C GLY A 113 38.96 39.65 24.71
N THR A 114 38.50 40.04 23.52
CA THR A 114 39.32 40.79 22.55
C THR A 114 39.67 42.19 23.02
N MET A 115 38.69 42.92 23.58
CA MET A 115 38.84 44.34 23.96
C MET A 115 39.71 44.52 25.21
N ILE A 116 39.55 43.64 26.21
CA ILE A 116 40.24 43.80 27.50
C ILE A 116 41.65 43.19 27.47
N LYS A 117 41.83 42.06 26.79
CA LYS A 117 43.12 41.34 26.77
C LYS A 117 44.00 41.67 25.56
N GLY A 118 43.52 42.48 24.61
CA GLY A 118 44.22 42.79 23.37
C GLY A 118 44.50 41.57 22.48
N ASN A 119 43.79 40.46 22.71
CA ASN A 119 44.05 39.19 22.06
C ASN A 119 43.18 39.04 20.81
N PHE A 120 43.73 39.38 19.64
CA PHE A 120 43.05 39.29 18.35
C PHE A 120 42.91 37.85 17.82
N THR A 121 43.49 36.84 18.48
CA THR A 121 43.42 35.45 18.00
C THR A 121 42.03 34.83 18.10
N SER A 122 41.06 35.46 18.78
CA SER A 122 39.68 34.98 18.90
C SER A 122 38.72 35.54 17.84
N LEU A 123 39.16 36.47 16.98
CA LEU A 123 38.37 37.00 15.86
C LEU A 123 37.81 35.92 14.91
N PRO A 124 38.57 34.88 14.53
CA PRO A 124 38.03 33.77 13.73
C PRO A 124 36.84 33.07 14.38
N GLY A 125 36.78 33.03 15.72
CA GLY A 125 35.67 32.43 16.46
C GLY A 125 34.34 33.17 16.24
N ILE A 126 34.37 34.50 16.12
CA ILE A 126 33.16 35.31 15.83
C ILE A 126 32.59 34.94 14.45
N PHE A 127 33.46 34.76 13.44
CA PHE A 127 33.01 34.35 12.11
C PHE A 127 32.43 32.93 12.11
N VAL A 128 33.05 32.01 12.86
CA VAL A 128 32.55 30.64 13.05
C VAL A 128 31.19 30.64 13.74
N ASP A 129 30.98 31.47 14.77
CA ASP A 129 29.70 31.60 15.45
C ASP A 129 28.62 32.16 14.51
N ILE A 130 28.93 33.21 13.73
CA ILE A 130 27.99 33.77 12.74
C ILE A 130 27.61 32.72 11.68
N LEU A 131 28.59 31.98 11.14
CA LEU A 131 28.34 30.91 10.18
C LEU A 131 27.48 29.80 10.78
N THR A 132 27.73 29.45 12.05
CA THR A 132 26.96 28.44 12.77
C THR A 132 25.51 28.91 13.00
N ILE A 133 25.28 30.20 13.28
CA ILE A 133 23.92 30.77 13.41
C ILE A 133 23.17 30.62 12.08
N ILE A 134 23.82 30.97 10.97
CA ILE A 134 23.23 30.84 9.63
C ILE A 134 22.91 29.37 9.33
N ALA A 135 23.84 28.45 9.58
CA ALA A 135 23.65 27.01 9.37
C ALA A 135 22.46 26.47 10.17
N VAL A 136 22.36 26.83 11.46
CA VAL A 136 21.25 26.43 12.33
C VAL A 136 19.90 26.94 11.82
N ILE A 137 19.83 28.19 11.37
CA ILE A 137 18.61 28.77 10.77
C ILE A 137 18.21 28.00 9.50
N VAL A 138 19.17 27.69 8.62
CA VAL A 138 18.91 26.94 7.37
C VAL A 138 18.41 25.53 7.69
N ILE A 139 19.09 24.82 8.59
CA ILE A 139 18.70 23.45 9.02
C ILE A 139 17.28 23.46 9.58
N PHE A 140 16.96 24.39 10.49
CA PHE A 140 15.62 24.48 11.09
C PHE A 140 14.53 24.78 10.05
N ARG A 141 14.79 25.69 9.10
CA ARG A 141 13.83 26.02 8.03
C ARG A 141 13.61 24.84 7.09
N ASN A 142 14.68 24.15 6.68
CA ASN A 142 14.58 23.00 5.78
C ASN A 142 13.85 21.84 6.46
N LYS A 143 14.15 21.55 7.73
CA LYS A 143 13.43 20.54 8.52
C LYS A 143 11.93 20.85 8.60
N ARG A 144 11.56 22.09 8.96
CA ARG A 144 10.14 22.51 8.96
C ARG A 144 9.47 22.44 7.59
N LYS A 145 10.21 22.73 6.53
CA LYS A 145 9.69 22.64 5.16
C LYS A 145 9.39 21.18 4.81
N LEU A 146 10.33 20.28 5.10
CA LEU A 146 10.17 18.84 4.89
C LEU A 146 8.98 18.27 5.68
N GLU A 147 8.86 18.61 6.96
CA GLU A 147 7.73 18.20 7.82
C GLU A 147 6.37 18.63 7.23
N LYS A 148 6.28 19.87 6.71
CA LYS A 148 5.06 20.36 6.04
C LYS A 148 4.76 19.61 4.75
N TYR A 149 5.76 19.25 3.96
CA TYR A 149 5.55 18.45 2.76
C TYR A 149 5.06 17.04 3.09
N GLN A 150 5.68 16.39 4.08
CA GLN A 150 5.26 15.07 4.55
C GLN A 150 3.81 15.08 5.06
N SER A 151 3.43 16.11 5.83
CA SER A 151 2.04 16.25 6.30
C SER A 151 1.04 16.41 5.15
N ARG A 152 1.38 17.18 4.12
CA ARG A 152 0.50 17.37 2.95
C ARG A 152 0.40 16.13 2.07
N LEU A 153 1.51 15.41 1.90
CA LEU A 153 1.52 14.13 1.19
C LEU A 153 0.65 13.11 1.90
N ARG A 154 0.72 13.06 3.24
CA ARG A 154 -0.15 12.20 4.04
C ARG A 154 -1.62 12.58 3.86
N GLU A 155 -1.95 13.87 3.98
CA GLU A 155 -3.32 14.38 3.80
C GLU A 155 -3.89 13.98 2.42
N HIS A 156 -3.11 14.12 1.35
CA HIS A 156 -3.55 13.69 0.01
C HIS A 156 -3.68 12.18 -0.15
N ALA A 157 -2.83 11.38 0.49
CA ALA A 157 -2.89 9.93 0.41
C ALA A 157 -4.06 9.35 1.22
N THR A 158 -4.59 10.08 2.21
CA THR A 158 -5.63 9.59 3.14
C THR A 158 -7.01 10.19 2.89
N THR A 159 -7.22 10.95 1.81
CA THR A 159 -8.50 11.63 1.54
C THR A 159 -9.05 11.22 0.18
N ASP A 160 -10.36 10.96 0.13
CA ASP A 160 -11.11 10.69 -1.09
C ASP A 160 -11.32 11.99 -1.86
N VAL A 161 -10.87 12.01 -3.12
CA VAL A 161 -10.85 13.22 -3.96
C VAL A 161 -12.26 13.72 -4.29
N LEU A 162 -13.24 12.83 -4.42
CA LEU A 162 -14.60 13.20 -4.79
C LEU A 162 -15.34 13.85 -3.61
N THR A 163 -15.31 13.21 -2.46
CA THR A 163 -16.15 13.57 -1.30
C THR A 163 -15.43 14.42 -0.27
N GLY A 164 -14.09 14.43 -0.26
CA GLY A 164 -13.27 15.09 0.76
C GLY A 164 -13.32 14.41 2.13
N LEU A 165 -13.93 13.23 2.23
CA LEU A 165 -13.84 12.38 3.42
C LEU A 165 -12.47 11.67 3.47
N PRO A 166 -12.07 11.15 4.64
CA PRO A 166 -10.99 10.17 4.68
C PRO A 166 -11.28 8.97 3.76
N ASN A 167 -10.23 8.34 3.22
CA ASN A 167 -10.34 7.19 2.32
C ASN A 167 -10.04 5.86 3.04
N GLY A 168 -10.05 4.74 2.29
CA GLY A 168 -9.76 3.41 2.83
C GLY A 168 -8.38 3.26 3.51
N ILE A 169 -7.36 4.04 3.10
CA ILE A 169 -6.04 4.03 3.75
C ILE A 169 -6.16 4.64 5.16
N ALA A 170 -6.80 5.80 5.28
CA ALA A 170 -7.01 6.45 6.57
C ALA A 170 -7.83 5.56 7.53
N MET A 171 -8.85 4.90 7.01
CA MET A 171 -9.67 3.96 7.76
C MET A 171 -8.84 2.78 8.29
N THR A 172 -8.00 2.20 7.44
CA THR A 172 -7.15 1.07 7.80
C THR A 172 -6.12 1.46 8.87
N GLU A 173 -5.44 2.60 8.70
CA GLU A 173 -4.51 3.12 9.71
C GLU A 173 -5.19 3.32 11.08
N LEU A 174 -6.41 3.86 11.08
CA LEU A 174 -7.19 4.06 12.30
C LEU A 174 -7.54 2.73 12.97
N ILE A 175 -8.00 1.74 12.20
CA ILE A 175 -8.35 0.42 12.75
C ILE A 175 -7.10 -0.26 13.33
N ASP A 176 -5.98 -0.22 12.62
CA ASP A 176 -4.71 -0.79 13.08
C ASP A 176 -4.24 -0.14 14.39
N GLU A 177 -4.37 1.20 14.51
CA GLU A 177 -4.06 1.93 15.75
C GLU A 177 -4.96 1.48 16.91
N LEU A 178 -6.28 1.36 16.67
CA LEU A 178 -7.23 0.97 17.72
C LEU A 178 -6.99 -0.46 18.21
N ILE A 179 -6.72 -1.40 17.29
CA ILE A 179 -6.40 -2.79 17.62
C ILE A 179 -5.07 -2.88 18.36
N LEU A 180 -4.03 -2.17 17.91
CA LEU A 180 -2.72 -2.16 18.57
C LEU A 180 -2.82 -1.69 20.04
N HIS A 181 -3.75 -0.77 20.31
CA HIS A 181 -4.00 -0.24 21.65
C HIS A 181 -5.13 -0.95 22.41
N ASP A 182 -5.67 -2.06 21.88
CA ASP A 182 -6.78 -2.83 22.46
C ASP A 182 -7.97 -1.95 22.86
N LYS A 183 -8.27 -0.93 22.05
CA LYS A 183 -9.39 -0.01 22.28
C LYS A 183 -10.67 -0.58 21.65
N PRO A 184 -11.79 -0.68 22.39
CA PRO A 184 -13.04 -1.17 21.83
C PRO A 184 -13.66 -0.16 20.85
N PHE A 185 -14.16 -0.66 19.72
CA PHE A 185 -14.85 0.14 18.70
C PHE A 185 -15.83 -0.74 17.90
N ALA A 186 -16.83 -0.11 17.30
CA ALA A 186 -17.67 -0.77 16.29
C ALA A 186 -17.26 -0.31 14.89
N LEU A 187 -17.16 -1.28 13.98
CA LEU A 187 -16.92 -1.07 12.56
C LEU A 187 -18.22 -1.30 11.80
N VAL A 188 -18.65 -0.32 11.01
CA VAL A 188 -19.89 -0.35 10.24
C VAL A 188 -19.54 -0.16 8.76
N ASN A 189 -19.83 -1.16 7.94
CA ASN A 189 -19.79 -1.03 6.49
C ASN A 189 -21.19 -0.65 5.99
N LEU A 190 -21.25 0.33 5.10
CA LEU A 190 -22.49 0.76 4.47
C LEU A 190 -22.36 0.88 2.95
N ASP A 191 -23.43 0.50 2.25
CA ASP A 191 -23.52 0.47 0.79
C ASP A 191 -24.87 1.09 0.37
N ILE A 192 -24.85 2.01 -0.60
CA ILE A 192 -26.07 2.65 -1.10
C ILE A 192 -26.80 1.67 -2.03
N ASN A 193 -28.04 1.32 -1.70
CA ASN A 193 -28.75 0.34 -2.51
C ASN A 193 -29.17 0.93 -3.86
N ASP A 194 -29.03 0.13 -4.91
CA ASP A 194 -29.38 0.47 -6.30
C ASP A 194 -28.75 1.77 -6.82
N PHE A 195 -27.55 2.12 -6.33
CA PHE A 195 -26.82 3.30 -6.82
C PHE A 195 -26.50 3.21 -8.33
N LYS A 196 -26.30 2.00 -8.84
CA LYS A 196 -26.18 1.76 -10.28
C LYS A 196 -27.42 2.22 -11.04
N GLY A 197 -28.63 1.93 -10.55
CA GLY A 197 -29.88 2.41 -11.15
C GLY A 197 -29.97 3.94 -11.21
N ILE A 198 -29.39 4.63 -10.21
CA ILE A 198 -29.26 6.10 -10.23
C ILE A 198 -28.33 6.52 -11.37
N ASN A 199 -27.13 5.96 -11.45
CA ASN A 199 -26.18 6.29 -12.52
C ASN A 199 -26.74 6.01 -13.92
N ASP A 200 -27.44 4.89 -14.09
CA ASP A 200 -28.03 4.49 -15.36
C ASP A 200 -29.18 5.43 -15.78
N THR A 201 -29.89 6.03 -14.81
CA THR A 201 -31.03 6.91 -15.08
C THR A 201 -30.64 8.37 -15.30
N VAL A 202 -29.74 8.91 -14.46
CA VAL A 202 -29.41 10.35 -14.44
C VAL A 202 -27.95 10.66 -14.80
N GLY A 203 -27.13 9.64 -15.06
CA GLY A 203 -25.72 9.76 -15.42
C GLY A 203 -24.78 9.86 -14.21
N PHE A 204 -23.51 9.53 -14.45
CA PHE A 204 -22.46 9.49 -13.42
C PHE A 204 -22.22 10.84 -12.72
N ASP A 205 -22.32 11.96 -13.44
CA ASP A 205 -22.15 13.30 -12.84
C ASP A 205 -23.17 13.57 -11.74
N MET A 206 -24.41 13.12 -11.94
CA MET A 206 -25.47 13.30 -10.96
C MET A 206 -25.31 12.33 -9.79
N GLY A 207 -24.93 11.07 -10.04
CA GLY A 207 -24.57 10.12 -9.00
C GLY A 207 -23.43 10.63 -8.11
N ASN A 208 -22.39 11.20 -8.71
CA ASN A 208 -21.29 11.83 -7.99
C ASN A 208 -21.76 12.96 -7.06
N LYS A 209 -22.70 13.79 -7.49
CA LYS A 209 -23.30 14.83 -6.65
C LYS A 209 -24.10 14.24 -5.48
N VAL A 210 -24.78 13.11 -5.66
CA VAL A 210 -25.46 12.39 -4.58
C VAL A 210 -24.45 11.92 -3.53
N LEU A 211 -23.32 11.33 -3.95
CA LEU A 211 -22.25 10.90 -3.05
C LEU A 211 -21.66 12.08 -2.26
N ILE A 212 -21.41 13.21 -2.93
CA ILE A 212 -20.92 14.44 -2.27
C ILE A 212 -21.93 14.94 -1.23
N ALA A 213 -23.23 14.94 -1.55
CA ALA A 213 -24.27 15.37 -0.63
C ALA A 213 -24.37 14.48 0.62
N LEU A 214 -24.29 13.15 0.44
CA LEU A 214 -24.27 12.19 1.55
C LEU A 214 -23.02 12.36 2.41
N ALA A 215 -21.85 12.47 1.78
CA ALA A 215 -20.60 12.69 2.48
C ALA A 215 -20.62 13.97 3.33
N SER A 216 -21.19 15.06 2.81
CA SER A 216 -21.37 16.29 3.56
C SER A 216 -22.25 16.10 4.80
N ARG A 217 -23.34 15.31 4.69
CA ARG A 217 -24.22 15.00 5.83
C ARG A 217 -23.51 14.19 6.88
N PHE A 218 -22.77 13.15 6.48
CA PHE A 218 -22.01 12.33 7.41
C PHE A 218 -20.95 13.15 8.13
N LYS A 219 -20.26 14.03 7.40
CA LYS A 219 -19.29 14.95 7.99
C LYS A 219 -19.93 15.89 9.01
N ASP A 220 -21.11 16.44 8.71
CA ASP A 220 -21.83 17.29 9.66
C ASP A 220 -22.19 16.55 10.97
N ILE A 221 -22.57 15.27 10.89
CA ILE A 221 -22.84 14.43 12.07
C ILE A 221 -21.58 14.28 12.93
N VAL A 222 -20.44 13.98 12.30
CA VAL A 222 -19.14 13.84 12.97
C VAL A 222 -18.71 15.16 13.62
N ASP A 223 -18.71 16.26 12.86
CA ASP A 223 -18.20 17.56 13.30
C ASP A 223 -19.00 18.15 14.47
N ARG A 224 -20.30 17.84 14.55
CA ARG A 224 -21.18 18.27 15.64
C ARG A 224 -21.22 17.32 16.82
N SER A 225 -20.66 16.12 16.65
CA SER A 225 -20.78 15.01 17.61
C SER A 225 -22.24 14.69 17.94
N ASP A 226 -23.12 14.72 16.94
CA ASP A 226 -24.57 14.58 17.09
C ASP A 226 -24.98 13.18 17.63
N SER A 227 -24.14 12.16 17.39
CA SER A 227 -24.33 10.79 17.87
C SER A 227 -24.05 10.61 19.37
N GLY A 228 -23.29 11.52 19.98
CA GLY A 228 -22.78 11.37 21.35
C GLY A 228 -21.62 10.37 21.48
N THR A 229 -21.16 9.80 20.35
CA THR A 229 -19.99 8.93 20.23
C THR A 229 -18.87 9.62 19.47
N ASN A 230 -17.67 9.03 19.46
CA ASN A 230 -16.52 9.56 18.74
C ASN A 230 -16.39 8.85 17.39
N ASP A 231 -16.97 9.47 16.36
CA ASP A 231 -17.17 8.84 15.06
C ASP A 231 -16.06 9.18 14.05
N SER A 232 -15.78 8.25 13.14
CA SER A 232 -14.98 8.51 11.95
C SER A 232 -15.60 7.84 10.74
N ILE A 233 -15.98 8.65 9.74
CA ILE A 233 -16.54 8.18 8.48
C ILE A 233 -15.47 8.27 7.38
N SER A 234 -15.40 7.26 6.53
CA SER A 234 -14.54 7.22 5.34
C SER A 234 -15.31 6.74 4.12
N ARG A 235 -14.90 7.15 2.93
CA ARG A 235 -15.37 6.54 1.67
C ARG A 235 -14.35 5.49 1.23
N ILE A 236 -14.80 4.27 0.98
CA ILE A 236 -13.89 3.16 0.65
C ILE A 236 -13.69 3.08 -0.85
N ASN A 237 -14.76 2.85 -1.60
CA ASN A 237 -14.79 2.83 -3.05
C ASN A 237 -16.23 3.14 -3.51
N GLY A 238 -16.44 3.46 -4.79
CA GLY A 238 -17.79 3.52 -5.38
C GLY A 238 -18.84 4.24 -4.52
N ASP A 239 -19.87 3.48 -4.14
CA ASP A 239 -20.99 3.82 -3.27
C ASP A 239 -20.86 3.25 -1.84
N GLU A 240 -19.68 2.75 -1.47
CA GLU A 240 -19.37 2.17 -0.17
C GLU A 240 -18.72 3.18 0.78
N PHE A 241 -19.23 3.25 2.00
CA PHE A 241 -18.65 4.02 3.10
C PHE A 241 -18.41 3.12 4.30
N CYS A 242 -17.52 3.56 5.17
CA CYS A 242 -17.19 2.84 6.40
C CYS A 242 -17.18 3.81 7.57
N LEU A 243 -17.84 3.44 8.66
CA LEU A 243 -17.98 4.21 9.89
C LEU A 243 -17.32 3.44 11.05
N VAL A 244 -16.47 4.13 11.79
CA VAL A 244 -15.89 3.65 13.05
C VAL A 244 -16.48 4.43 14.19
N ILE A 245 -17.08 3.72 15.15
CA ILE A 245 -17.73 4.28 16.34
C ILE A 245 -16.90 3.93 17.56
N ARG A 246 -16.32 4.95 18.21
CA ARG A 246 -15.52 4.82 19.44
C ARG A 246 -16.24 5.44 20.62
N ASP A 247 -15.72 5.18 21.82
CA ASP A 247 -16.20 5.74 23.07
C ASP A 247 -17.71 5.47 23.32
N HIS A 248 -18.21 4.34 22.80
CA HIS A 248 -19.58 3.89 23.02
C HIS A 248 -19.70 3.21 24.40
N GLY A 249 -20.74 3.55 25.17
CA GLY A 249 -20.95 3.01 26.52
C GLY A 249 -21.68 1.67 26.53
N SER A 250 -22.40 1.36 25.44
CA SER A 250 -23.23 0.17 25.31
C SER A 250 -23.51 -0.18 23.84
N ALA A 251 -24.00 -1.39 23.58
CA ALA A 251 -24.49 -1.79 22.26
C ALA A 251 -25.67 -0.91 21.77
N GLU A 252 -26.48 -0.39 22.69
CA GLU A 252 -27.58 0.53 22.35
C GLU A 252 -27.07 1.85 21.77
N ASP A 253 -25.88 2.32 22.20
CA ASP A 253 -25.26 3.54 21.68
C ASP A 253 -24.75 3.34 20.24
N ILE A 254 -24.22 2.15 19.94
CA ILE A 254 -23.85 1.77 18.57
C ILE A 254 -25.10 1.81 17.68
N GLU A 255 -26.18 1.13 18.07
CA GLU A 255 -27.40 1.11 17.28
C GLU A 255 -28.00 2.50 17.06
N LYS A 256 -28.03 3.35 18.10
CA LYS A 256 -28.52 4.74 17.98
C LYS A 256 -27.68 5.53 16.99
N THR A 257 -26.36 5.36 17.05
CA THR A 257 -25.42 6.01 16.14
C THR A 257 -25.68 5.54 14.71
N VAL A 258 -25.73 4.23 14.45
CA VAL A 258 -26.00 3.71 13.10
C VAL A 258 -27.36 4.19 12.56
N LYS A 259 -28.41 4.20 13.39
CA LYS A 259 -29.75 4.73 13.01
C LYS A 259 -29.72 6.22 12.68
N LEU A 260 -28.83 7.00 13.29
CA LEU A 260 -28.64 8.41 12.95
C LEU A 260 -28.08 8.57 11.53
N TYR A 261 -27.06 7.79 11.17
CA TYR A 261 -26.49 7.77 9.81
C TYR A 261 -27.49 7.20 8.79
N GLU A 262 -28.22 6.14 9.13
CA GLU A 262 -29.31 5.58 8.30
C GLU A 262 -30.34 6.66 7.96
N LYS A 263 -30.81 7.40 8.97
CA LYS A 263 -31.75 8.49 8.77
C LYS A 263 -31.19 9.58 7.84
N ALA A 264 -29.92 9.95 8.01
CA ALA A 264 -29.26 10.94 7.17
C ALA A 264 -29.16 10.52 5.70
N VAL A 265 -29.10 9.21 5.42
CA VAL A 265 -29.21 8.68 4.05
C VAL A 265 -30.64 8.82 3.51
N THR A 266 -31.64 8.43 4.30
CA THR A 266 -33.04 8.40 3.86
C THR A 266 -33.67 9.79 3.66
N ASP A 267 -33.09 10.83 4.25
CA ASP A 267 -33.55 12.20 4.07
C ASP A 267 -33.42 12.65 2.61
N LYS A 268 -34.44 13.31 2.08
CA LYS A 268 -34.50 13.76 0.68
C LYS A 268 -33.26 14.59 0.28
N ILE A 269 -32.61 14.25 -0.82
CA ILE A 269 -31.47 15.01 -1.37
C ILE A 269 -31.96 15.79 -2.59
N THR A 270 -31.88 17.12 -2.56
CA THR A 270 -32.25 17.97 -3.72
C THR A 270 -30.99 18.47 -4.42
N ILE A 271 -30.77 18.06 -5.67
CA ILE A 271 -29.63 18.45 -6.51
C ILE A 271 -30.16 18.93 -7.86
N ASP A 272 -29.76 20.12 -8.30
CA ASP A 272 -30.17 20.72 -9.58
C ASP A 272 -31.70 20.73 -9.82
N GLY A 273 -32.50 20.78 -8.75
CA GLY A 273 -33.96 20.77 -8.80
C GLY A 273 -34.60 19.37 -8.84
N TYR A 274 -33.80 18.31 -8.85
CA TYR A 274 -34.26 16.92 -8.73
C TYR A 274 -34.22 16.45 -7.28
N ASP A 275 -35.26 15.74 -6.86
CA ASP A 275 -35.34 15.13 -5.54
C ASP A 275 -34.97 13.65 -5.61
N PHE A 276 -33.93 13.26 -4.89
CA PHE A 276 -33.46 11.89 -4.75
C PHE A 276 -33.86 11.32 -3.39
N PHE A 277 -34.37 10.10 -3.41
CA PHE A 277 -34.68 9.29 -2.24
C PHE A 277 -33.84 8.03 -2.33
N VAL A 278 -32.83 7.92 -1.45
CA VAL A 278 -31.90 6.81 -1.42
C VAL A 278 -32.02 6.08 -0.09
N ASN A 279 -31.64 4.81 -0.08
CA ASN A 279 -31.46 4.05 1.14
C ASN A 279 -30.11 3.33 1.05
N ALA A 280 -29.61 2.85 2.19
CA ALA A 280 -28.33 2.17 2.26
C ALA A 280 -28.45 0.99 3.22
N SER A 281 -27.70 -0.07 2.95
CA SER A 281 -27.59 -1.25 3.81
C SER A 281 -26.39 -1.08 4.74
N PHE A 282 -26.58 -1.28 6.04
CA PHE A 282 -25.57 -1.12 7.09
C PHE A 282 -25.33 -2.45 7.79
N GLY A 283 -24.08 -2.93 7.76
CA GLY A 283 -23.63 -4.08 8.53
C GLY A 283 -22.53 -3.70 9.50
N TYR A 284 -22.62 -4.11 10.76
CA TYR A 284 -21.60 -3.76 11.75
C TYR A 284 -21.08 -4.95 12.54
N ALA A 285 -19.84 -4.82 13.01
CA ALA A 285 -19.17 -5.77 13.91
C ALA A 285 -18.42 -4.98 15.00
N VAL A 286 -18.25 -5.57 16.17
CA VAL A 286 -17.67 -4.93 17.36
C VAL A 286 -16.34 -5.58 17.71
N PHE A 287 -15.29 -4.78 17.86
CA PHE A 287 -14.00 -5.22 18.38
C PHE A 287 -13.96 -5.02 19.91
N PRO A 288 -13.46 -6.00 20.68
CA PRO A 288 -12.91 -7.31 20.27
C PRO A 288 -13.94 -8.45 20.22
N ASP A 289 -15.22 -8.17 20.45
CA ASP A 289 -16.26 -9.20 20.69
C ASP A 289 -16.52 -10.11 19.47
N ASP A 290 -16.55 -9.54 18.27
CA ASP A 290 -16.89 -10.25 17.02
C ASP A 290 -15.66 -10.72 16.22
N ALA A 291 -14.48 -10.12 16.47
CA ALA A 291 -13.22 -10.46 15.79
C ALA A 291 -12.00 -9.92 16.56
N SER A 292 -10.86 -10.61 16.42
CA SER A 292 -9.58 -10.27 17.08
C SER A 292 -8.56 -9.58 16.19
N ASP A 293 -8.82 -9.50 14.88
CA ASP A 293 -7.94 -8.89 13.89
C ASP A 293 -8.75 -8.07 12.88
N ARG A 294 -8.07 -7.14 12.21
CA ARG A 294 -8.67 -6.19 11.27
C ARG A 294 -9.45 -6.89 10.16
N ASP A 295 -8.82 -7.87 9.50
CA ASP A 295 -9.36 -8.47 8.29
C ASP A 295 -10.61 -9.30 8.62
N SER A 296 -10.59 -10.01 9.76
CA SER A 296 -11.75 -10.68 10.32
C SER A 296 -12.88 -9.71 10.66
N LEU A 297 -12.59 -8.55 11.26
CA LEU A 297 -13.59 -7.56 11.66
C LEU A 297 -14.27 -6.91 10.44
N ILE A 298 -13.49 -6.56 9.42
CA ILE A 298 -14.00 -6.07 8.13
C ILE A 298 -14.88 -7.15 7.50
N SER A 299 -14.41 -8.40 7.45
CA SER A 299 -15.18 -9.52 6.90
C SER A 299 -16.52 -9.71 7.62
N CYS A 300 -16.55 -9.62 8.95
CA CYS A 300 -17.77 -9.75 9.75
C CYS A 300 -18.79 -8.63 9.45
N SER A 301 -18.36 -7.37 9.44
CA SER A 301 -19.23 -6.23 9.14
C SER A 301 -19.75 -6.25 7.69
N VAL A 302 -18.91 -6.62 6.71
CA VAL A 302 -19.32 -6.81 5.31
C VAL A 302 -20.32 -7.96 5.17
N ALA A 303 -20.13 -9.07 5.88
CA ALA A 303 -21.08 -10.20 5.85
C ALA A 303 -22.47 -9.78 6.34
N ALA A 304 -22.53 -9.01 7.43
CA ALA A 304 -23.79 -8.46 7.95
C ALA A 304 -24.45 -7.49 6.94
N MET A 305 -23.65 -6.65 6.28
CA MET A 305 -24.13 -5.67 5.30
C MET A 305 -24.71 -6.37 4.06
N LYS A 306 -24.02 -7.39 3.55
CA LYS A 306 -24.49 -8.18 2.41
C LYS A 306 -25.78 -8.94 2.73
N GLU A 307 -25.88 -9.49 3.94
CA GLU A 307 -27.09 -10.20 4.35
C GLU A 307 -28.29 -9.27 4.43
N ILE A 308 -28.17 -8.08 5.06
CA ILE A 308 -29.30 -7.15 5.12
C ILE A 308 -29.71 -6.65 3.72
N LYS A 309 -28.74 -6.47 2.82
CA LYS A 309 -28.97 -6.14 1.40
C LYS A 309 -29.74 -7.25 0.68
N ARG A 310 -29.43 -8.52 0.98
CA ARG A 310 -30.10 -9.71 0.42
C ARG A 310 -31.54 -9.86 0.91
N ILE A 311 -31.76 -9.70 2.23
CA ILE A 311 -33.10 -9.82 2.82
C ILE A 311 -34.03 -8.75 2.25
N ASN A 312 -33.49 -7.58 1.87
CA ASN A 312 -34.24 -6.45 1.31
C ASN A 312 -35.48 -6.12 2.17
N SER A 313 -35.27 -6.11 3.49
CA SER A 313 -36.32 -5.84 4.47
C SER A 313 -36.52 -4.35 4.70
N SER A 314 -37.56 -3.99 5.46
CA SER A 314 -37.75 -2.61 5.96
C SER A 314 -36.70 -2.18 6.99
N VAL A 315 -35.88 -3.11 7.47
CA VAL A 315 -34.74 -2.84 8.34
C VAL A 315 -33.50 -2.79 7.45
N HIS A 316 -32.69 -1.73 7.60
CA HIS A 316 -31.46 -1.57 6.84
C HIS A 316 -30.18 -1.67 7.69
N VAL A 317 -30.29 -2.05 8.96
CA VAL A 317 -29.17 -2.18 9.89
C VAL A 317 -29.10 -3.60 10.44
N MET A 318 -27.92 -4.23 10.40
CA MET A 318 -27.69 -5.56 10.93
C MET A 318 -26.37 -5.64 11.70
N HIS A 319 -26.43 -6.15 12.94
CA HIS A 319 -25.26 -6.58 13.68
C HIS A 319 -24.79 -7.92 13.13
N PHE A 320 -23.49 -8.09 12.99
CA PHE A 320 -22.89 -9.37 12.74
C PHE A 320 -23.28 -10.39 13.83
N SER A 321 -23.64 -11.60 13.39
CA SER A 321 -23.72 -12.76 14.26
C SER A 321 -22.91 -13.89 13.63
N SER A 322 -22.34 -14.75 14.46
CA SER A 322 -21.48 -15.86 13.99
C SER A 322 -22.20 -16.82 13.02
N GLU A 323 -23.52 -16.91 13.13
CA GLU A 323 -24.40 -17.66 12.23
C GLU A 323 -24.36 -17.08 10.80
N LEU A 324 -24.30 -15.75 10.64
CA LEU A 324 -24.27 -15.08 9.33
C LEU A 324 -23.00 -15.39 8.53
N LYS A 325 -21.84 -15.48 9.19
CA LYS A 325 -20.58 -15.86 8.52
C LYS A 325 -20.66 -17.29 8.00
N THR A 326 -21.28 -18.16 8.80
CA THR A 326 -21.45 -19.57 8.47
C THR A 326 -22.46 -19.74 7.33
N GLU A 327 -23.59 -19.03 7.35
CA GLU A 327 -24.60 -19.06 6.28
C GLU A 327 -24.08 -18.50 4.96
N ASN A 328 -23.39 -17.34 4.95
CA ASN A 328 -22.83 -16.78 3.72
C ASN A 328 -21.74 -17.68 3.11
N HIS A 329 -20.86 -18.25 3.94
CA HIS A 329 -19.90 -19.23 3.45
C HIS A 329 -20.61 -20.46 2.87
N LEU A 330 -21.62 -21.01 3.57
CA LEU A 330 -22.38 -22.15 3.08
C LEU A 330 -23.11 -21.87 1.76
N ILE A 331 -23.66 -20.66 1.58
CA ILE A 331 -24.34 -20.26 0.34
C ILE A 331 -23.34 -20.23 -0.82
N ILE A 332 -22.22 -19.53 -0.65
CA ILE A 332 -21.20 -19.44 -1.72
C ILE A 332 -20.58 -20.81 -1.97
N ASP A 333 -20.28 -21.58 -0.92
CA ASP A 333 -19.73 -22.93 -1.04
C ASP A 333 -20.68 -23.85 -1.83
N ASN A 334 -22.00 -23.80 -1.55
CA ASN A 334 -22.99 -24.56 -2.32
C ASN A 334 -23.07 -24.08 -3.77
N LYS A 335 -23.06 -22.77 -4.01
CA LYS A 335 -23.05 -22.21 -5.38
C LYS A 335 -21.82 -22.64 -6.18
N VAL A 336 -20.64 -22.66 -5.55
CA VAL A 336 -19.40 -23.13 -6.20
C VAL A 336 -19.49 -24.61 -6.55
N ARG A 337 -19.98 -25.44 -5.63
CA ARG A 337 -20.18 -26.87 -5.88
C ARG A 337 -21.17 -27.12 -7.01
N GLU A 338 -22.34 -26.48 -6.98
CA GLU A 338 -23.36 -26.60 -8.03
C GLU A 338 -22.85 -26.10 -9.38
N ALA A 339 -22.10 -25.00 -9.41
CA ALA A 339 -21.57 -24.45 -10.65
C ALA A 339 -20.52 -25.36 -11.29
N LEU A 340 -19.69 -26.04 -10.48
CA LEU A 340 -18.76 -27.07 -10.96
C LEU A 340 -19.50 -28.29 -11.51
N GLU A 341 -20.54 -28.78 -10.82
CA GLU A 341 -21.33 -29.94 -11.27
C GLU A 341 -22.12 -29.67 -12.56
N ASN A 342 -22.58 -28.43 -12.77
CA ASN A 342 -23.38 -28.01 -13.91
C ASN A 342 -22.58 -27.39 -15.07
N ASP A 343 -21.25 -27.46 -15.04
CA ASP A 343 -20.35 -26.88 -16.06
C ASP A 343 -20.51 -25.35 -16.26
N ASN A 344 -20.92 -24.62 -15.21
CA ASN A 344 -21.13 -23.18 -15.22
C ASN A 344 -19.85 -22.35 -15.00
N VAL A 345 -18.70 -23.02 -14.93
CA VAL A 345 -17.38 -22.37 -14.97
C VAL A 345 -17.09 -21.96 -16.40
N PHE A 346 -16.69 -20.72 -16.63
CA PHE A 346 -16.25 -20.25 -17.94
C PHE A 346 -15.05 -19.32 -17.78
N PHE A 347 -14.53 -18.84 -18.90
CA PHE A 347 -13.38 -17.95 -18.92
C PHE A 347 -13.66 -16.73 -19.81
N LEU A 348 -13.01 -15.62 -19.48
CA LEU A 348 -12.83 -14.48 -20.37
C LEU A 348 -11.34 -14.36 -20.68
N LEU A 349 -11.02 -13.74 -21.80
CA LEU A 349 -9.64 -13.52 -22.23
C LEU A 349 -9.33 -12.03 -22.11
N GLN A 350 -8.28 -11.66 -21.39
CA GLN A 350 -7.82 -10.28 -21.36
C GLN A 350 -6.57 -10.15 -22.23
N PRO A 351 -6.56 -9.26 -23.24
CA PRO A 351 -5.43 -9.15 -24.16
C PRO A 351 -4.26 -8.43 -23.47
N GLN A 352 -3.07 -8.90 -23.80
CA GLN A 352 -1.79 -8.31 -23.40
C GLN A 352 -1.11 -7.78 -24.67
N TYR A 353 -0.60 -6.56 -24.62
CA TYR A 353 0.05 -5.93 -25.77
C TYR A 353 1.43 -5.43 -25.42
N ASP A 354 2.34 -5.52 -26.37
CA ASP A 354 3.64 -4.85 -26.26
C ASP A 354 3.48 -3.31 -26.39
N MET A 355 4.55 -2.57 -26.14
CA MET A 355 4.54 -1.11 -26.28
C MET A 355 4.34 -0.60 -27.73
N SER A 356 4.52 -1.47 -28.73
CA SER A 356 4.24 -1.22 -30.15
C SER A 356 2.77 -1.44 -30.51
N HIS A 357 1.96 -1.89 -29.55
CA HIS A 357 0.56 -2.27 -29.69
C HIS A 357 0.35 -3.55 -30.54
N GLU A 358 1.34 -4.44 -30.56
CA GLU A 358 1.24 -5.80 -31.07
C GLU A 358 0.72 -6.73 -29.96
N LEU A 359 -0.19 -7.64 -30.31
CA LEU A 359 -0.78 -8.57 -29.37
C LEU A 359 0.25 -9.62 -28.95
N ARG A 360 0.65 -9.60 -27.66
CA ARG A 360 1.48 -10.64 -27.04
C ARG A 360 0.69 -11.92 -26.84
N GLY A 361 -0.54 -11.79 -26.35
CA GLY A 361 -1.31 -12.95 -25.90
C GLY A 361 -2.55 -12.59 -25.11
N PHE A 362 -3.06 -13.57 -24.39
CA PHE A 362 -4.23 -13.41 -23.54
C PHE A 362 -4.02 -14.06 -22.18
N GLU A 363 -4.48 -13.40 -21.13
CA GLU A 363 -4.70 -14.02 -19.83
C GLU A 363 -6.11 -14.62 -19.76
N ALA A 364 -6.21 -15.90 -19.39
CA ALA A 364 -7.49 -16.57 -19.18
C ALA A 364 -7.99 -16.33 -17.74
N LEU A 365 -9.04 -15.53 -17.63
CA LEU A 365 -9.63 -15.14 -16.36
C LEU A 365 -10.85 -16.01 -16.04
N ALA A 366 -10.76 -16.77 -14.94
CA ALA A 366 -11.85 -17.61 -14.45
C ALA A 366 -13.10 -16.77 -14.12
N ARG A 367 -14.26 -17.28 -14.53
CA ARG A 367 -15.57 -16.69 -14.23
C ARG A 367 -16.56 -17.80 -13.86
N LEU A 368 -17.45 -17.47 -12.94
CA LEU A 368 -18.42 -18.42 -12.42
C LEU A 368 -19.83 -17.82 -12.47
N ARG A 369 -20.80 -18.62 -12.88
CA ARG A 369 -22.23 -18.29 -12.78
C ARG A 369 -22.93 -19.24 -11.83
N ASP A 370 -23.90 -18.72 -11.08
CA ASP A 370 -24.85 -19.57 -10.38
C ASP A 370 -25.89 -20.18 -11.34
N SER A 371 -26.75 -21.04 -10.79
CA SER A 371 -27.82 -21.74 -11.52
C SER A 371 -28.85 -20.79 -12.14
N ASP A 372 -29.02 -19.59 -11.58
CA ASP A 372 -29.88 -18.53 -12.11
C ASP A 372 -29.19 -17.68 -13.20
N GLY A 373 -27.90 -17.94 -13.46
CA GLY A 373 -27.09 -17.24 -14.47
C GLY A 373 -26.41 -15.96 -13.97
N SER A 374 -26.48 -15.66 -12.68
CA SER A 374 -25.84 -14.49 -12.07
C SER A 374 -24.34 -14.73 -11.88
N MET A 375 -23.54 -13.69 -12.11
CA MET A 375 -22.08 -13.74 -11.96
C MET A 375 -21.69 -13.79 -10.48
N ILE A 376 -20.80 -14.72 -10.14
CA ILE A 376 -20.17 -14.78 -8.82
C ILE A 376 -18.77 -14.16 -8.94
N SER A 377 -18.43 -13.27 -8.02
CA SER A 377 -17.14 -12.57 -8.04
C SER A 377 -15.96 -13.53 -7.76
N PRO A 378 -14.83 -13.41 -8.48
CA PRO A 378 -13.60 -14.15 -8.17
C PRO A 378 -13.14 -14.04 -6.71
N VAL A 379 -13.31 -12.85 -6.12
CA VAL A 379 -12.98 -12.58 -4.71
C VAL A 379 -13.85 -13.41 -3.74
N GLU A 380 -15.01 -13.89 -4.18
CA GLU A 380 -15.89 -14.74 -3.39
C GLU A 380 -15.70 -16.23 -3.69
N PHE A 381 -15.66 -16.62 -4.97
CA PHE A 381 -15.63 -18.03 -5.34
C PHE A 381 -14.25 -18.68 -5.21
N ILE A 382 -13.15 -17.95 -5.39
CA ILE A 382 -11.79 -18.53 -5.26
C ILE A 382 -11.55 -18.97 -3.81
N PRO A 383 -11.75 -18.11 -2.77
CA PRO A 383 -11.63 -18.55 -1.38
C PRO A 383 -12.60 -19.68 -1.03
N ALA A 384 -13.80 -19.69 -1.61
CA ALA A 384 -14.75 -20.78 -1.40
C ALA A 384 -14.28 -22.11 -2.01
N ALA A 385 -13.77 -22.11 -3.24
CA ALA A 385 -13.20 -23.28 -3.89
C ALA A 385 -11.99 -23.82 -3.10
N GLU A 386 -11.16 -22.92 -2.56
CA GLU A 386 -10.04 -23.30 -1.70
C GLU A 386 -10.47 -23.91 -0.36
N ARG A 387 -11.52 -23.38 0.29
CA ARG A 387 -12.08 -23.96 1.53
C ARG A 387 -12.70 -25.33 1.29
N LEU A 388 -13.39 -25.48 0.17
CA LEU A 388 -14.02 -26.72 -0.26
C LEU A 388 -13.03 -27.78 -0.74
N GLY A 389 -11.79 -27.37 -1.05
CA GLY A 389 -10.78 -28.28 -1.63
C GLY A 389 -11.10 -28.69 -3.07
N VAL A 390 -11.76 -27.83 -3.83
CA VAL A 390 -12.15 -28.06 -5.24
C VAL A 390 -11.50 -27.06 -6.19
N ILE A 391 -10.53 -26.27 -5.72
CA ILE A 391 -9.83 -25.25 -6.52
C ILE A 391 -9.10 -25.86 -7.73
N ASP A 392 -8.55 -27.07 -7.58
CA ASP A 392 -7.97 -27.85 -8.66
C ASP A 392 -8.99 -28.21 -9.75
N SER A 393 -10.22 -28.58 -9.34
CA SER A 393 -11.28 -28.89 -10.29
C SER A 393 -11.74 -27.65 -11.06
N LEU A 394 -11.73 -26.49 -10.38
CA LEU A 394 -12.03 -25.19 -10.99
C LEU A 394 -10.95 -24.78 -12.00
N ASP A 395 -9.69 -24.83 -11.58
CA ASP A 395 -8.52 -24.53 -12.41
C ASP A 395 -8.53 -25.44 -13.65
N LEU A 396 -8.68 -26.76 -13.47
CA LEU A 396 -8.71 -27.72 -14.56
C LEU A 396 -9.89 -27.50 -15.53
N ALA A 397 -11.06 -27.09 -15.03
CA ALA A 397 -12.21 -26.74 -15.87
C ALA A 397 -11.89 -25.52 -16.76
N VAL A 398 -11.23 -24.51 -16.20
CA VAL A 398 -10.77 -23.33 -16.95
C VAL A 398 -9.68 -23.71 -17.95
N TYR A 399 -8.66 -24.47 -17.53
CA TYR A 399 -7.54 -24.88 -18.37
C TYR A 399 -8.01 -25.64 -19.60
N ASN A 400 -8.87 -26.66 -19.44
CA ASN A 400 -9.37 -27.43 -20.58
C ASN A 400 -10.15 -26.56 -21.57
N LYS A 401 -11.01 -25.64 -21.08
CA LYS A 401 -11.81 -24.77 -21.93
C LYS A 401 -10.96 -23.72 -22.65
N ALA A 402 -10.04 -23.06 -21.94
CA ALA A 402 -9.14 -22.06 -22.49
C ALA A 402 -8.14 -22.68 -23.48
N ALA A 403 -7.50 -23.80 -23.12
CA ALA A 403 -6.56 -24.50 -23.98
C ALA A 403 -7.23 -25.09 -25.22
N SER A 404 -8.46 -25.62 -25.11
CA SER A 404 -9.20 -26.09 -26.28
C SER A 404 -9.45 -24.99 -27.28
N PHE A 405 -9.92 -23.83 -26.81
CA PHE A 405 -10.13 -22.66 -27.66
C PHE A 405 -8.81 -22.17 -28.27
N PHE A 406 -7.79 -22.03 -27.44
CA PHE A 406 -6.50 -21.49 -27.87
C PHE A 406 -5.78 -22.38 -28.88
N GLY A 407 -5.75 -23.70 -28.65
CA GLY A 407 -5.17 -24.68 -29.57
C GLY A 407 -5.86 -24.69 -30.94
N GLU A 408 -7.19 -24.57 -30.98
CA GLU A 408 -7.95 -24.41 -32.23
C GLU A 408 -7.61 -23.09 -32.94
N LEU A 409 -7.53 -21.99 -32.19
CA LEU A 409 -7.22 -20.67 -32.70
C LEU A 409 -5.84 -20.63 -33.36
N ILE A 410 -4.78 -21.00 -32.63
CA ILE A 410 -3.40 -21.00 -33.16
C ILE A 410 -3.21 -22.03 -34.27
N GLY A 411 -3.91 -23.17 -34.21
CA GLY A 411 -3.84 -24.19 -35.25
C GLY A 411 -4.41 -23.73 -36.59
N ARG A 412 -5.40 -22.81 -36.56
CA ARG A 412 -6.03 -22.24 -37.75
C ARG A 412 -5.32 -20.98 -38.25
N THR A 413 -4.88 -20.09 -37.36
CA THR A 413 -4.26 -18.82 -37.74
C THR A 413 -2.75 -18.92 -37.89
N GLY A 414 -2.09 -19.84 -37.18
CA GLY A 414 -0.63 -19.88 -37.07
C GLY A 414 -0.05 -18.76 -36.21
N ALA A 415 -0.89 -18.08 -35.41
CA ALA A 415 -0.47 -16.96 -34.57
C ALA A 415 0.57 -17.38 -33.53
N GLN A 416 1.59 -16.54 -33.36
CA GLN A 416 2.67 -16.70 -32.39
C GLN A 416 2.35 -15.85 -31.14
N ILE A 417 1.29 -16.25 -30.43
CA ILE A 417 0.81 -15.58 -29.21
C ILE A 417 0.90 -16.52 -28.01
N ILE A 418 0.79 -15.97 -26.80
CA ILE A 418 0.86 -16.71 -25.53
C ILE A 418 -0.54 -16.80 -24.88
N LEU A 419 -0.84 -17.93 -24.26
CA LEU A 419 -1.95 -18.10 -23.33
C LEU A 419 -1.43 -18.14 -21.90
N SER A 420 -1.77 -17.14 -21.08
CA SER A 420 -1.42 -17.10 -19.66
C SER A 420 -2.58 -17.66 -18.82
N ILE A 421 -2.28 -18.58 -17.91
CA ILE A 421 -3.25 -19.20 -17.00
C ILE A 421 -2.77 -19.11 -15.55
N ASN A 422 -3.67 -18.74 -14.65
CA ASN A 422 -3.39 -18.66 -13.23
C ASN A 422 -3.32 -20.05 -12.59
N ALA A 423 -2.33 -20.28 -11.72
CA ALA A 423 -2.21 -21.50 -10.93
C ALA A 423 -2.29 -21.21 -9.43
N SER A 424 -3.32 -21.76 -8.78
CA SER A 424 -3.45 -21.66 -7.33
C SER A 424 -2.36 -22.46 -6.61
N VAL A 425 -1.93 -21.97 -5.43
CA VAL A 425 -0.91 -22.64 -4.60
C VAL A 425 -1.28 -24.10 -4.34
N LYS A 426 -2.56 -24.32 -3.98
CA LYS A 426 -3.07 -25.65 -3.60
C LYS A 426 -3.09 -26.61 -4.78
N HIS A 427 -3.42 -26.13 -5.98
CA HIS A 427 -3.44 -26.96 -7.17
C HIS A 427 -2.02 -27.30 -7.62
N MET A 428 -1.13 -26.30 -7.70
CA MET A 428 0.27 -26.53 -8.07
C MET A 428 0.96 -27.51 -7.11
N MET A 429 0.63 -27.47 -5.81
CA MET A 429 1.20 -28.38 -4.82
C MET A 429 0.70 -29.83 -4.92
N LYS A 430 -0.26 -30.17 -5.80
CA LYS A 430 -0.63 -31.57 -6.05
C LYS A 430 0.47 -32.31 -6.81
N SER A 431 0.53 -33.62 -6.62
CA SER A 431 1.62 -34.46 -7.17
C SER A 431 1.56 -34.63 -8.69
N ASP A 432 0.42 -34.34 -9.31
CA ASP A 432 0.09 -34.59 -10.71
C ASP A 432 0.02 -33.30 -11.57
N PHE A 433 0.29 -32.12 -11.00
CA PHE A 433 0.15 -30.86 -11.73
C PHE A 433 0.98 -30.80 -13.03
N THR A 434 2.24 -31.23 -13.00
CA THR A 434 3.11 -31.21 -14.19
C THR A 434 2.64 -32.20 -15.26
N ASP A 435 2.07 -33.35 -14.87
CA ASP A 435 1.47 -34.32 -15.77
C ASP A 435 0.16 -33.79 -16.38
N GLU A 436 -0.63 -33.04 -15.62
CA GLU A 436 -1.84 -32.37 -16.12
C GLU A 436 -1.51 -31.33 -17.19
N ILE A 437 -0.53 -30.46 -16.95
CA ILE A 437 -0.07 -29.48 -17.94
C ILE A 437 0.48 -30.17 -19.19
N ARG A 438 1.28 -31.24 -19.03
CA ARG A 438 1.75 -32.05 -20.16
C ARG A 438 0.59 -32.61 -20.98
N GLY A 439 -0.41 -33.18 -20.31
CA GLY A 439 -1.61 -33.71 -20.94
C GLY A 439 -2.43 -32.63 -21.67
N LEU A 440 -2.49 -31.42 -21.12
CA LEU A 440 -3.15 -30.26 -21.73
C LEU A 440 -2.48 -29.88 -23.05
N LEU A 441 -1.15 -29.71 -23.04
CA LEU A 441 -0.35 -29.37 -24.22
C LEU A 441 -0.50 -30.42 -25.32
N GLU A 442 -0.40 -31.70 -24.98
CA GLU A 442 -0.53 -32.81 -25.93
C GLU A 442 -1.94 -32.90 -26.52
N ARG A 443 -2.98 -32.80 -25.68
CA ARG A 443 -4.38 -32.94 -26.08
C ARG A 443 -4.81 -31.84 -27.05
N TYR A 444 -4.42 -30.61 -26.77
CA TYR A 444 -4.85 -29.43 -27.53
C TYR A 444 -3.80 -28.95 -28.53
N ARG A 445 -2.66 -29.67 -28.63
CA ARG A 445 -1.56 -29.40 -29.56
C ARG A 445 -0.99 -27.98 -29.43
N ILE A 446 -0.88 -27.52 -28.20
CA ILE A 446 -0.30 -26.22 -27.88
C ILE A 446 1.21 -26.40 -27.76
N PRO A 447 2.04 -25.65 -28.51
CA PRO A 447 3.47 -25.59 -28.26
C PRO A 447 3.73 -25.08 -26.84
N ALA A 448 4.64 -25.71 -26.11
CA ALA A 448 4.88 -25.37 -24.69
C ALA A 448 5.26 -23.90 -24.50
N GLU A 449 6.01 -23.33 -25.45
CA GLU A 449 6.42 -21.91 -25.47
C GLU A 449 5.25 -20.92 -25.66
N GLN A 450 4.06 -21.41 -26.00
CA GLN A 450 2.84 -20.59 -26.13
C GLN A 450 1.92 -20.70 -24.92
N LEU A 451 2.35 -21.40 -23.85
CA LEU A 451 1.65 -21.47 -22.58
C LEU A 451 2.49 -20.79 -21.50
N GLU A 452 1.86 -19.92 -20.72
CA GLU A 452 2.46 -19.26 -19.57
C GLU A 452 1.64 -19.58 -18.31
N ILE A 453 2.32 -19.99 -17.24
CA ILE A 453 1.69 -20.24 -15.94
C ILE A 453 1.99 -19.06 -15.03
N GLU A 454 0.94 -18.42 -14.53
CA GLU A 454 1.02 -17.31 -13.59
C GLU A 454 0.92 -17.82 -12.15
N ILE A 455 1.89 -17.43 -11.31
CA ILE A 455 1.95 -17.80 -9.89
C ILE A 455 2.05 -16.55 -9.02
N THR A 456 1.31 -16.52 -7.92
CA THR A 456 1.36 -15.39 -6.98
C THR A 456 2.64 -15.40 -6.16
N GLU A 457 3.06 -14.22 -5.70
CA GLU A 457 4.23 -14.03 -4.84
C GLU A 457 4.22 -14.91 -3.57
N SER A 458 3.04 -15.13 -2.98
CA SER A 458 2.84 -15.90 -1.74
C SER A 458 3.30 -17.35 -1.85
N ILE A 459 3.14 -17.96 -3.04
CA ILE A 459 3.60 -19.32 -3.35
C ILE A 459 5.09 -19.48 -3.09
N LEU A 460 5.86 -18.43 -3.41
CA LEU A 460 7.32 -18.43 -3.32
C LEU A 460 7.82 -18.52 -1.87
N ILE A 461 6.97 -18.14 -0.90
CA ILE A 461 7.33 -18.08 0.52
C ILE A 461 6.92 -19.36 1.26
N GLU A 462 5.71 -19.88 1.02
CA GLU A 462 5.16 -20.98 1.83
C GLU A 462 5.81 -22.35 1.57
N SER A 463 6.33 -22.60 0.36
CA SER A 463 6.86 -23.94 -0.02
C SER A 463 7.93 -23.87 -1.11
N ALA A 464 8.93 -23.00 -0.93
CA ALA A 464 9.96 -22.67 -1.92
C ALA A 464 10.67 -23.88 -2.56
N GLU A 465 11.09 -24.88 -1.78
CA GLU A 465 11.83 -26.04 -2.30
C GLU A 465 10.96 -26.91 -3.23
N LYS A 466 9.71 -27.16 -2.84
CA LYS A 466 8.78 -27.97 -3.64
C LYS A 466 8.30 -27.21 -4.88
N ALA A 467 7.97 -25.93 -4.73
CA ALA A 467 7.60 -25.07 -5.84
C ALA A 467 8.75 -24.99 -6.87
N SER A 468 9.99 -24.82 -6.42
CA SER A 468 11.16 -24.79 -7.31
C SER A 468 11.28 -26.06 -8.15
N GLY A 469 11.06 -27.25 -7.58
CA GLY A 469 11.06 -28.51 -8.35
C GLY A 469 10.03 -28.51 -9.48
N ILE A 470 8.79 -28.13 -9.17
CA ILE A 470 7.68 -28.09 -10.12
C ILE A 470 7.93 -27.06 -11.24
N LEU A 471 8.39 -25.87 -10.87
CA LEU A 471 8.69 -24.81 -11.83
C LEU A 471 9.84 -25.18 -12.77
N ASN A 472 10.88 -25.87 -12.27
CA ASN A 472 11.93 -26.41 -13.13
C ASN A 472 11.40 -27.47 -14.11
N GLU A 473 10.50 -28.36 -13.67
CA GLU A 473 9.87 -29.34 -14.57
C GLU A 473 9.03 -28.67 -15.66
N LEU A 474 8.30 -27.60 -15.34
CA LEU A 474 7.54 -26.79 -16.32
C LEU A 474 8.47 -26.10 -17.32
N LYS A 475 9.58 -25.53 -16.83
CA LYS A 475 10.58 -24.89 -17.69
C LYS A 475 11.30 -25.88 -18.59
N ASP A 476 11.60 -27.08 -18.10
CA ASP A 476 12.17 -28.17 -18.90
C ASP A 476 11.21 -28.66 -20.00
N MET A 477 9.89 -28.48 -19.80
CA MET A 477 8.89 -28.71 -20.86
C MET A 477 8.84 -27.59 -21.90
N GLY A 478 9.40 -26.42 -21.59
CA GLY A 478 9.36 -25.22 -22.43
C GLY A 478 8.20 -24.27 -22.12
N VAL A 479 7.48 -24.48 -21.00
CA VAL A 479 6.39 -23.62 -20.54
C VAL A 479 6.96 -22.35 -19.91
N HIS A 480 6.36 -21.19 -20.21
CA HIS A 480 6.74 -19.92 -19.59
C HIS A 480 6.17 -19.79 -18.17
N ILE A 481 6.90 -19.11 -17.29
CA ILE A 481 6.47 -18.86 -15.92
C ILE A 481 6.43 -17.36 -15.65
N ALA A 482 5.27 -16.88 -15.22
CA ALA A 482 5.07 -15.50 -14.81
C ALA A 482 4.86 -15.40 -13.30
N ILE A 483 5.47 -14.38 -12.69
CA ILE A 483 5.24 -14.04 -11.28
C ILE A 483 4.22 -12.91 -11.24
N ASP A 484 3.09 -13.20 -10.59
CA ASP A 484 1.91 -12.36 -10.51
C ASP A 484 1.83 -11.58 -9.18
N ASP A 485 1.08 -10.46 -9.19
CA ASP A 485 0.86 -9.57 -8.05
C ASP A 485 2.15 -9.03 -7.38
N PHE A 486 3.24 -8.84 -8.13
CA PHE A 486 4.54 -8.50 -7.55
C PHE A 486 4.53 -7.13 -6.84
N GLY A 487 4.97 -7.14 -5.56
CA GLY A 487 5.14 -5.94 -4.73
C GLY A 487 4.04 -5.75 -3.69
N THR A 488 2.99 -6.58 -3.69
CA THR A 488 1.95 -6.58 -2.65
C THR A 488 2.38 -7.33 -1.38
N GLY A 489 3.45 -8.14 -1.44
CA GLY A 489 3.98 -8.95 -0.34
C GLY A 489 5.39 -8.57 0.15
N TYR A 490 5.94 -9.43 1.02
CA TYR A 490 7.29 -9.31 1.61
C TYR A 490 8.34 -10.12 0.85
N SER A 491 8.38 -10.06 -0.47
CA SER A 491 9.41 -10.77 -1.23
C SER A 491 10.80 -10.29 -0.90
N SER A 492 11.60 -11.21 -0.37
CA SER A 492 13.05 -11.07 -0.42
C SER A 492 13.48 -11.27 -1.86
N LEU A 493 14.16 -10.28 -2.47
CA LEU A 493 14.78 -10.38 -3.80
C LEU A 493 15.58 -11.69 -4.00
N SER A 494 16.06 -12.29 -2.90
CA SER A 494 16.74 -13.59 -2.93
C SER A 494 15.89 -14.71 -3.52
N TYR A 495 14.58 -14.70 -3.29
CA TYR A 495 13.66 -15.72 -3.80
C TYR A 495 13.39 -15.52 -5.28
N LEU A 496 13.12 -14.29 -5.70
CA LEU A 496 12.94 -13.94 -7.11
C LEU A 496 14.10 -14.46 -7.97
N ASN A 497 15.34 -14.30 -7.51
CA ASN A 497 16.54 -14.77 -8.21
C ASN A 497 16.75 -16.30 -8.17
N SER A 498 16.01 -17.02 -7.34
CA SER A 498 16.16 -18.47 -7.17
C SER A 498 15.12 -19.28 -7.94
N PHE A 499 14.07 -18.65 -8.47
CA PHE A 499 13.02 -19.30 -9.23
C PHE A 499 13.21 -19.11 -10.73
N PRO A 500 12.91 -20.13 -11.55
CA PRO A 500 13.01 -20.00 -12.98
C PRO A 500 11.74 -19.33 -13.52
N SER A 501 11.75 -17.99 -13.59
CA SER A 501 10.69 -17.17 -14.16
C SER A 501 11.13 -16.53 -15.48
N ASP A 502 10.16 -16.18 -16.31
CA ASP A 502 10.34 -15.44 -17.58
C ASP A 502 9.73 -14.05 -17.51
N THR A 503 8.64 -13.91 -16.76
CA THR A 503 7.81 -12.71 -16.76
C THR A 503 7.55 -12.23 -15.34
N LEU A 504 7.60 -10.91 -15.13
CA LEU A 504 7.22 -10.25 -13.90
C LEU A 504 6.02 -9.34 -14.15
N LYS A 505 4.88 -9.65 -13.54
CA LYS A 505 3.66 -8.85 -13.62
C LYS A 505 3.62 -7.86 -12.45
N ILE A 506 3.46 -6.58 -12.77
CA ILE A 506 3.47 -5.48 -11.81
C ILE A 506 2.02 -5.18 -11.42
N ASP A 507 1.69 -5.40 -10.16
CA ASP A 507 0.33 -5.26 -9.64
C ASP A 507 -0.25 -3.86 -9.90
N LYS A 508 -1.55 -3.85 -10.17
CA LYS A 508 -2.34 -2.64 -10.45
C LYS A 508 -2.19 -1.58 -9.36
N SER A 509 -2.04 -1.94 -8.09
CA SER A 509 -1.95 -0.93 -7.00
C SER A 509 -0.74 0.00 -7.14
N PHE A 510 0.32 -0.45 -7.83
CA PHE A 510 1.46 0.39 -8.19
C PHE A 510 1.18 1.25 -9.40
N ILE A 511 0.54 0.68 -10.42
CA ILE A 511 0.18 1.37 -11.67
C ILE A 511 -0.85 2.48 -11.41
N ASP A 512 -1.80 2.28 -10.51
CA ASP A 512 -2.77 3.31 -10.09
C ASP A 512 -2.08 4.52 -9.44
N LYS A 513 -0.95 4.30 -8.76
CA LYS A 513 -0.21 5.34 -8.02
C LYS A 513 0.98 5.89 -8.78
N MET A 514 1.41 5.31 -9.90
CA MET A 514 2.67 5.64 -10.56
C MET A 514 2.79 7.12 -10.95
N ASN A 515 1.69 7.71 -11.43
CA ASN A 515 1.65 9.11 -11.87
C ASN A 515 1.30 10.11 -10.75
N SER A 516 1.13 9.63 -9.50
CA SER A 516 0.80 10.50 -8.36
C SER A 516 2.00 11.31 -7.83
N SER A 517 3.22 10.80 -8.03
CA SER A 517 4.45 11.49 -7.62
C SER A 517 5.70 10.93 -8.32
N ASP A 518 6.76 11.73 -8.44
CA ASP A 518 8.07 11.28 -8.94
C ASP A 518 8.61 10.08 -8.16
N SER A 519 8.28 9.96 -6.88
CA SER A 519 8.70 8.83 -6.04
C SER A 519 7.98 7.54 -6.43
N SER A 520 6.69 7.63 -6.74
CA SER A 520 5.87 6.49 -7.17
C SER A 520 6.32 6.00 -8.54
N GLN A 521 6.57 6.92 -9.47
CA GLN A 521 7.12 6.58 -10.79
C GLN A 521 8.49 5.89 -10.66
N LYS A 522 9.40 6.43 -9.85
CA LYS A 522 10.72 5.83 -9.59
C LYS A 522 10.64 4.44 -8.96
N TYR A 523 9.58 4.16 -8.20
CA TYR A 523 9.39 2.85 -7.62
C TYR A 523 9.05 1.82 -8.70
N VAL A 524 8.12 2.13 -9.60
CA VAL A 524 7.80 1.30 -10.77
C VAL A 524 9.02 1.16 -11.70
N GLU A 525 9.74 2.25 -11.95
CA GLU A 525 10.99 2.25 -12.72
C GLU A 525 12.04 1.31 -12.11
N ALA A 526 12.18 1.31 -10.78
CA ALA A 526 13.11 0.42 -10.08
C ALA A 526 12.70 -1.06 -10.19
N ILE A 527 11.40 -1.37 -10.13
CA ILE A 527 10.88 -2.73 -10.33
C ILE A 527 11.19 -3.21 -11.75
N ILE A 528 10.89 -2.39 -12.76
CA ILE A 528 11.16 -2.72 -14.17
C ILE A 528 12.66 -2.92 -14.39
N SER A 529 13.48 -2.00 -13.89
CA SER A 529 14.93 -2.10 -13.98
C SER A 529 15.46 -3.37 -13.32
N LEU A 530 14.89 -3.78 -12.19
CA LEU A 530 15.25 -5.02 -11.50
C LEU A 530 14.88 -6.25 -12.34
N ALA A 531 13.67 -6.28 -12.89
CA ALA A 531 13.22 -7.37 -13.75
C ALA A 531 14.15 -7.54 -14.96
N HIS A 532 14.53 -6.44 -15.61
CA HIS A 532 15.48 -6.45 -16.73
C HIS A 532 16.88 -6.91 -16.34
N VAL A 533 17.36 -6.54 -15.14
CA VAL A 533 18.65 -7.05 -14.61
C VAL A 533 18.62 -8.57 -14.42
N MET A 534 17.44 -9.14 -14.24
CA MET A 534 17.20 -10.56 -14.07
C MET A 534 16.79 -11.27 -15.36
N ASP A 535 16.88 -10.58 -16.51
CA ASP A 535 16.45 -11.06 -17.82
C ASP A 535 14.96 -11.48 -17.87
N LEU A 536 14.10 -10.78 -17.13
CA LEU A 536 12.65 -10.99 -17.10
C LEU A 536 11.91 -9.96 -17.98
N GLU A 537 10.89 -10.41 -18.70
CA GLU A 537 9.89 -9.55 -19.36
C GLU A 537 8.99 -8.90 -18.31
N THR A 538 8.61 -7.63 -18.50
CA THR A 538 7.69 -6.92 -17.60
C THR A 538 6.30 -6.76 -18.19
N VAL A 539 5.26 -7.08 -17.41
CA VAL A 539 3.86 -6.82 -17.75
C VAL A 539 3.27 -5.87 -16.70
N ALA A 540 2.87 -4.66 -17.10
CA ALA A 540 2.18 -3.74 -16.21
C ALA A 540 0.66 -3.99 -16.22
N GLU A 541 0.07 -4.26 -15.06
CA GLU A 541 -1.34 -4.60 -14.96
C GLU A 541 -2.24 -3.42 -14.57
N GLY A 542 -3.49 -3.47 -15.01
CA GLY A 542 -4.48 -2.46 -14.66
C GLY A 542 -4.19 -1.08 -15.26
N VAL A 543 -3.57 -1.02 -16.44
CA VAL A 543 -3.36 0.24 -17.17
C VAL A 543 -4.69 0.75 -17.72
N GLU A 544 -5.17 1.88 -17.21
CA GLU A 544 -6.51 2.42 -17.54
C GLU A 544 -6.46 3.72 -18.35
N THR A 545 -5.33 4.43 -18.36
CA THR A 545 -5.22 5.77 -18.96
C THR A 545 -4.02 5.89 -19.91
N ASP A 546 -4.14 6.75 -20.92
CA ASP A 546 -3.04 7.09 -21.84
C ASP A 546 -1.83 7.71 -21.11
N ASP A 547 -2.07 8.43 -20.01
CA ASP A 547 -1.01 9.01 -19.18
C ASP A 547 -0.19 7.92 -18.46
N GLN A 548 -0.82 6.83 -17.99
CA GLN A 548 -0.10 5.69 -17.42
C GLN A 548 0.74 5.00 -18.48
N LEU A 549 0.16 4.80 -19.67
CA LEU A 549 0.84 4.19 -20.81
C LEU A 549 2.08 4.98 -21.22
N GLU A 550 2.00 6.30 -21.37
CA GLU A 550 3.15 7.12 -21.77
C GLU A 550 4.26 7.08 -20.71
N THR A 551 3.90 7.08 -19.42
CA THR A 551 4.89 6.91 -18.36
C THR A 551 5.54 5.52 -18.41
N LEU A 552 4.77 4.45 -18.58
CA LEU A 552 5.29 3.07 -18.71
C LEU A 552 6.25 2.94 -19.90
N ARG A 553 5.90 3.58 -21.01
CA ARG A 553 6.74 3.66 -22.22
C ARG A 553 8.04 4.43 -21.94
N SER A 554 7.99 5.50 -21.14
CA SER A 554 9.18 6.30 -20.77
C SER A 554 10.17 5.57 -19.85
N ILE A 555 9.68 4.60 -19.07
CA ILE A 555 10.49 3.79 -18.14
C ILE A 555 10.80 2.39 -18.72
N ASN A 556 10.55 2.19 -20.02
CA ASN A 556 10.83 0.97 -20.78
C ASN A 556 10.11 -0.30 -20.26
N CYS A 557 8.85 -0.20 -19.81
CA CYS A 557 8.06 -1.41 -19.59
C CYS A 557 7.83 -2.13 -20.93
N ASP A 558 7.81 -3.47 -20.94
CA ASP A 558 7.79 -4.27 -22.17
C ASP A 558 6.37 -4.47 -22.70
N THR A 559 5.47 -4.90 -21.81
CA THR A 559 4.10 -5.30 -22.11
C THR A 559 3.13 -4.63 -21.13
N ILE A 560 1.90 -4.37 -21.57
CA ILE A 560 0.83 -3.90 -20.70
C ILE A 560 -0.43 -4.75 -20.81
N GLN A 561 -1.19 -4.75 -19.72
CA GLN A 561 -2.52 -5.34 -19.62
C GLN A 561 -3.46 -4.37 -18.90
N GLY A 562 -4.55 -3.98 -19.54
CA GLY A 562 -5.49 -3.07 -18.89
C GLY A 562 -6.55 -2.49 -19.82
N PHE A 563 -7.49 -1.76 -19.24
CA PHE A 563 -8.66 -1.23 -19.94
C PHE A 563 -8.34 -0.19 -21.00
N VAL A 564 -7.13 0.37 -21.02
CA VAL A 564 -6.68 1.30 -22.06
C VAL A 564 -6.71 0.64 -23.45
N TRP A 565 -6.34 -0.64 -23.56
CA TRP A 565 -6.24 -1.37 -24.83
C TRP A 565 -7.08 -2.65 -24.89
N GLY A 566 -7.69 -3.08 -23.78
CA GLY A 566 -8.67 -4.16 -23.83
C GLY A 566 -9.24 -4.55 -22.48
N ARG A 567 -10.57 -4.66 -22.40
CA ARG A 567 -11.26 -5.28 -21.26
C ARG A 567 -11.29 -6.81 -21.45
N PRO A 568 -11.44 -7.61 -20.39
CA PRO A 568 -11.71 -9.04 -20.51
C PRO A 568 -12.89 -9.30 -21.45
N LEU A 569 -12.66 -10.12 -22.48
CA LEU A 569 -13.59 -10.34 -23.57
C LEU A 569 -13.94 -11.83 -23.78
N PRO A 570 -15.10 -12.15 -24.36
CA PRO A 570 -15.48 -13.52 -24.72
C PRO A 570 -14.59 -14.10 -25.82
N LYS A 571 -14.62 -15.43 -25.96
CA LYS A 571 -13.80 -16.17 -26.94
C LYS A 571 -14.02 -15.70 -28.39
N GLU A 572 -15.25 -15.33 -28.75
CA GLU A 572 -15.60 -14.90 -30.10
C GLU A 572 -14.92 -13.57 -30.48
N GLU A 573 -14.87 -12.64 -29.53
CA GLU A 573 -14.20 -11.34 -29.72
C GLU A 573 -12.67 -11.52 -29.74
N ALA A 574 -12.13 -12.50 -29.01
CA ALA A 574 -10.69 -12.77 -28.97
C ALA A 574 -10.21 -13.39 -30.28
N GLU A 575 -11.01 -14.29 -30.84
CA GLU A 575 -10.80 -14.87 -32.16
C GLU A 575 -10.80 -13.79 -33.25
N GLN A 576 -11.73 -12.84 -33.19
CA GLN A 576 -11.79 -11.70 -34.10
C GLN A 576 -10.50 -10.87 -34.01
N LEU A 577 -10.06 -10.54 -32.79
CA LEU A 577 -8.84 -9.76 -32.56
C LEU A 577 -7.60 -10.41 -33.19
N VAL A 578 -7.44 -11.73 -33.06
CA VAL A 578 -6.30 -12.45 -33.66
C VAL A 578 -6.42 -12.53 -35.19
N THR A 579 -7.64 -12.65 -35.71
CA THR A 579 -7.87 -12.77 -37.15
C THR A 579 -7.68 -11.44 -37.87
N ASP A 580 -8.05 -10.31 -37.24
CA ASP A 580 -7.92 -8.97 -37.80
C ASP A 580 -6.45 -8.47 -37.83
N LEU A 581 -5.53 -9.14 -37.11
CA LEU A 581 -4.10 -8.87 -37.12
C LEU A 581 -3.36 -9.49 -38.33
N GLN A 582 -4.01 -10.38 -39.09
CA GLN A 582 -3.47 -11.01 -40.30
C GLN A 582 -3.90 -10.28 -41.58
#